data_AF-A0A940AIN5-F1
#
_entry.id   AF-A0A940AIN5-F1
#
_cell.length_a   1.000
_cell.length_b   1.000
_cell.length_c   1.000
_cell.angle_alpha   90.00
_cell.angle_beta   90.00
_cell.angle_gamma   90.00
#
_symmetry.space_group_name_H-M   'P 1'
#
loop_
_entity.id
_entity.type
_entity.pdbx_description
1 polymer ?
#
loop_
_entity_poly.entity_id
_entity_poly.type
_entity_poly.pdbx_seq_one_letter_code
_entity_poly.pdbx_strand_id
1 'polypeptide(L)'
;MKQFTPMTVIRLSSNGNLKSLMELLEIPCDLKWETAEKQEIMDFIASQKAGASRKIHSALREIHFFGNHPFAEDTSRKQAELSGLTLPPDFGKTGLRYDYAIQLRLFNEKIWHDTLRFLKADTTPARSWKFIPEIDIPAVKTDRKSIDRLSRIISAFFFQRLTCGQHFEVCYRLRSPGVHYFFMNFKALAGRYEH
;
A
#
# COMPACT_ATOMS: atom_id res chain seq x y z
N MET A 1 6.15 -12.80 -8.53
CA MET A 1 6.53 -11.37 -8.57
C MET A 1 8.00 -11.28 -8.96
N LYS A 2 8.38 -10.41 -9.92
CA LYS A 2 9.80 -10.17 -10.24
C LYS A 2 10.54 -9.65 -9.00
N GLN A 3 11.79 -10.05 -8.81
CA GLN A 3 12.61 -9.58 -7.70
C GLN A 3 12.78 -8.06 -7.79
N PHE A 4 12.60 -7.37 -6.66
CA PHE A 4 12.74 -5.91 -6.62
C PHE A 4 14.19 -5.49 -6.91
N THR A 5 14.34 -4.57 -7.84
CA THR A 5 15.58 -3.81 -8.04
C THR A 5 15.22 -2.33 -8.25
N PRO A 6 15.90 -1.37 -7.57
CA PRO A 6 15.65 0.07 -7.76
C PRO A 6 15.72 0.49 -9.23
N MET A 7 16.70 -0.06 -9.95
CA MET A 7 16.93 0.16 -11.38
C MET A 7 15.69 -0.13 -12.23
N THR A 8 14.88 -1.14 -11.87
CA THR A 8 13.66 -1.46 -12.63
C THR A 8 12.65 -0.32 -12.58
N VAL A 9 12.48 0.32 -11.42
CA VAL A 9 11.58 1.46 -11.26
C VAL A 9 12.15 2.67 -12.01
N ILE A 10 13.44 2.95 -11.85
CA ILE A 10 14.10 4.12 -12.44
C ILE A 10 14.09 4.10 -13.98
N ARG A 11 14.33 2.94 -14.59
CA ARG A 11 14.31 2.78 -16.06
C ARG A 11 12.92 2.97 -16.65
N LEU A 12 11.89 2.55 -15.93
CA LEU A 12 10.51 2.48 -16.41
C LEU A 12 9.62 3.59 -15.83
N SER A 13 10.24 4.64 -15.26
CA SER A 13 9.56 5.86 -14.82
C SER A 13 10.14 7.06 -15.57
N SER A 14 9.31 8.08 -15.79
CA SER A 14 9.76 9.36 -16.35
C SER A 14 10.68 10.10 -15.38
N ASN A 15 11.64 10.86 -15.92
CA ASN A 15 12.55 11.64 -15.08
C ASN A 15 11.79 12.72 -14.29
N GLY A 16 10.74 13.31 -14.87
CA GLY A 16 9.88 14.28 -14.17
C GLY A 16 9.22 13.69 -12.92
N ASN A 17 8.64 12.49 -13.01
CA ASN A 17 8.05 11.84 -11.84
C ASN A 17 9.12 11.43 -10.80
N LEU A 18 10.29 10.97 -11.25
CA LEU A 18 11.39 10.65 -10.34
C LEU A 18 11.89 11.89 -9.59
N LYS A 19 12.01 13.04 -10.27
CA LYS A 19 12.33 14.34 -9.66
C LYS A 19 11.32 14.69 -8.57
N SER A 20 10.03 14.71 -8.93
CA SER A 20 8.96 15.03 -7.98
C SER A 20 8.89 14.05 -6.81
N LEU A 21 9.21 12.77 -7.02
CA LEU A 21 9.35 11.81 -5.94
C LEU A 21 10.50 12.16 -4.99
N MET A 22 11.66 12.59 -5.49
CA MET A 22 12.78 13.00 -4.63
C MET A 22 12.46 14.27 -3.84
N GLU A 23 11.75 15.21 -4.47
CA GLU A 23 11.24 16.43 -3.81
C GLU A 23 10.26 16.06 -2.67
N LEU A 24 9.31 15.16 -2.92
CA LEU A 24 8.38 14.65 -1.89
C LEU A 24 9.12 14.00 -0.71
N LEU A 25 10.25 13.34 -0.97
CA LEU A 25 11.07 12.68 0.05
C LEU A 25 12.06 13.63 0.75
N GLU A 26 12.03 14.92 0.41
CA GLU A 26 12.92 15.96 0.92
C GLU A 26 14.41 15.62 0.69
N ILE A 27 14.71 14.99 -0.45
CA ILE A 27 16.08 14.65 -0.82
C ILE A 27 16.67 15.83 -1.62
N PRO A 28 17.75 16.47 -1.14
CA PRO A 28 18.43 17.52 -1.89
C PRO A 28 18.85 16.99 -3.26
N CYS A 29 18.49 17.71 -4.31
CA CYS A 29 18.69 17.20 -5.67
C CYS A 29 19.33 18.23 -6.58
N ASP A 30 20.62 18.02 -6.85
CA ASP A 30 21.43 18.86 -7.73
C ASP A 30 21.53 18.27 -9.15
N LEU A 31 20.76 17.22 -9.43
CA LEU A 31 20.76 16.51 -10.71
C LEU A 31 19.94 17.28 -11.75
N LYS A 32 20.48 17.38 -12.98
CA LYS A 32 19.73 17.91 -14.14
C LYS A 32 18.76 16.87 -14.69
N TRP A 33 17.64 16.66 -14.01
CA TRP A 33 16.68 15.60 -14.29
C TRP A 33 16.17 15.55 -15.73
N GLU A 34 16.05 16.70 -16.39
CA GLU A 34 15.49 16.80 -17.74
C GLU A 34 16.37 16.06 -18.76
N THR A 35 17.68 15.99 -18.53
CA THR A 35 18.66 15.33 -19.41
C THR A 35 19.38 14.17 -18.75
N ALA A 36 19.18 13.94 -17.44
CA ALA A 36 19.91 12.93 -16.70
C ALA A 36 19.67 11.52 -17.25
N GLU A 37 20.76 10.80 -17.48
CA GLU A 37 20.72 9.40 -17.85
C GLU A 37 20.28 8.53 -16.67
N LYS A 38 19.74 7.35 -16.96
CA LYS A 38 19.26 6.43 -15.91
C LYS A 38 20.39 5.96 -14.99
N GLN A 39 21.62 5.89 -15.50
CA GLN A 39 22.79 5.54 -14.70
C GLN A 39 23.17 6.69 -13.75
N GLU A 40 23.14 7.94 -14.21
CA GLU A 40 23.41 9.11 -13.36
C GLU A 40 22.39 9.22 -12.21
N ILE A 41 21.12 8.92 -12.48
CA ILE A 41 20.08 8.86 -11.43
C ILE A 41 20.38 7.76 -10.41
N MET A 42 20.87 6.60 -10.86
CA MET A 42 21.26 5.50 -9.97
C MET A 42 22.46 5.87 -9.10
N ASP A 43 23.47 6.47 -9.69
CA ASP A 43 24.69 6.89 -8.99
C ASP A 43 24.36 8.00 -7.99
N PHE A 44 23.46 8.92 -8.34
CA PHE A 44 22.90 9.91 -7.42
C PHE A 44 22.21 9.26 -6.22
N ILE A 45 21.38 8.22 -6.42
CA ILE A 45 20.69 7.52 -5.32
C ILE A 45 21.70 6.76 -4.45
N ALA A 46 22.72 6.16 -5.06
CA ALA A 46 23.76 5.41 -4.36
C ALA A 46 24.68 6.32 -3.52
N SER A 47 24.91 7.56 -3.95
CA SER A 47 25.76 8.53 -3.23
C SER A 47 25.08 9.21 -2.04
N GLN A 48 23.76 9.01 -1.85
CA GLN A 48 23.03 9.58 -0.73
C GLN A 48 23.47 9.02 0.62
N LYS A 49 23.41 9.87 1.65
CA LYS A 49 23.62 9.45 3.06
C LYS A 49 22.68 8.29 3.41
N ALA A 50 23.11 7.40 4.31
CA ALA A 50 22.39 6.16 4.64
C ALA A 50 20.90 6.36 4.98
N GLY A 51 20.54 7.44 5.68
CA GLY A 51 19.13 7.77 5.99
C GLY A 51 18.30 8.10 4.75
N ALA A 52 18.82 8.96 3.87
CA ALA A 52 18.21 9.31 2.58
C ALA A 52 18.12 8.09 1.64
N SER A 53 19.22 7.34 1.52
CA SER A 53 19.24 6.12 0.71
C SER A 53 18.20 5.09 1.17
N ARG A 54 18.02 4.91 2.49
CA ARG A 54 16.97 4.03 3.04
C ARG A 54 15.56 4.53 2.72
N LYS A 55 15.30 5.84 2.84
CA LYS A 55 14.00 6.44 2.47
C LYS A 55 13.69 6.20 0.99
N ILE A 56 14.64 6.48 0.10
CA ILE A 56 14.50 6.29 -1.35
C ILE A 56 14.25 4.81 -1.66
N HIS A 57 15.07 3.90 -1.14
CA HIS A 57 14.88 2.46 -1.34
C HIS A 57 13.51 1.96 -0.86
N SER A 58 13.04 2.46 0.29
CA SER A 58 11.71 2.11 0.79
C SER A 58 10.62 2.56 -0.17
N ALA A 59 10.66 3.82 -0.62
CA ALA A 59 9.68 4.36 -1.57
C ALA A 59 9.69 3.59 -2.90
N LEU A 60 10.87 3.35 -3.48
CA LEU A 60 11.00 2.59 -4.73
C LEU A 60 10.51 1.16 -4.59
N ARG A 61 10.68 0.53 -3.42
CA ARG A 61 10.16 -0.82 -3.15
C ARG A 61 8.63 -0.83 -3.12
N GLU A 62 8.01 0.18 -2.52
CA GLU A 62 6.56 0.32 -2.51
C GLU A 62 5.99 0.62 -3.90
N ILE A 63 6.63 1.50 -4.66
CA ILE A 63 6.31 1.79 -6.06
C ILE A 63 6.44 0.53 -6.92
N HIS A 64 7.51 -0.24 -6.73
CA HIS A 64 7.69 -1.49 -7.43
C HIS A 64 6.61 -2.51 -7.08
N PHE A 65 6.24 -2.62 -5.80
CA PHE A 65 5.15 -3.49 -5.37
C PHE A 65 3.82 -3.07 -6.01
N PHE A 66 3.46 -1.78 -5.89
CA PHE A 66 2.24 -1.23 -6.49
C PHE A 66 2.20 -1.48 -7.99
N GLY A 67 3.23 -1.05 -8.73
CA GLY A 67 3.23 -1.11 -10.20
C GLY A 67 3.27 -2.53 -10.77
N ASN A 68 3.57 -3.55 -9.96
CA ASN A 68 3.49 -4.95 -10.37
C ASN A 68 2.25 -5.68 -9.82
N HIS A 69 1.41 -5.02 -9.03
CA HIS A 69 0.24 -5.65 -8.45
C HIS A 69 -0.95 -5.59 -9.42
N PRO A 70 -1.61 -6.72 -9.75
CA PRO A 70 -2.63 -6.76 -10.80
C PRO A 70 -3.84 -5.87 -10.52
N PHE A 71 -4.21 -5.69 -9.26
CA PHE A 71 -5.36 -4.89 -8.83
C PHE A 71 -5.00 -3.48 -8.33
N ALA A 72 -3.79 -2.98 -8.61
CA ALA A 72 -3.30 -1.73 -8.03
C ALA A 72 -4.16 -0.53 -8.42
N GLU A 73 -4.45 -0.40 -9.71
CA GLU A 73 -5.25 0.69 -10.27
C GLU A 73 -6.69 0.65 -9.73
N ASP A 74 -7.38 -0.48 -9.85
CA ASP A 74 -8.75 -0.65 -9.34
C ASP A 74 -8.84 -0.37 -7.84
N THR A 75 -7.83 -0.81 -7.07
CA THR A 75 -7.78 -0.54 -5.64
C THR A 75 -7.64 0.94 -5.37
N SER A 76 -6.74 1.64 -6.06
CA SER A 76 -6.54 3.08 -5.88
C SER A 76 -7.75 3.92 -6.26
N ARG A 77 -8.42 3.61 -7.39
CA ARG A 77 -9.65 4.29 -7.83
C ARG A 77 -10.74 4.15 -6.77
N LYS A 78 -10.91 2.94 -6.24
CA LYS A 78 -11.91 2.66 -5.20
C LYS A 78 -11.58 3.33 -3.86
N GLN A 79 -10.31 3.43 -3.48
CA GLN A 79 -9.93 4.18 -2.27
C GLN A 79 -10.17 5.68 -2.44
N ALA A 80 -9.95 6.23 -3.64
CA ALA A 80 -10.28 7.61 -3.94
C ALA A 80 -11.79 7.85 -3.81
N GLU A 81 -12.62 7.00 -4.44
CA GLU A 81 -14.08 7.05 -4.35
C GLU A 81 -14.59 7.00 -2.91
N LEU A 82 -14.10 6.04 -2.11
CA LEU A 82 -14.46 5.90 -0.69
C LEU A 82 -14.02 7.11 0.16
N SER A 83 -13.00 7.84 -0.29
CA SER A 83 -12.52 9.06 0.37
C SER A 83 -13.21 10.33 -0.14
N GLY A 84 -14.18 10.21 -1.07
CA GLY A 84 -14.84 11.36 -1.70
C GLY A 84 -13.93 12.15 -2.65
N LEU A 85 -12.86 11.52 -3.15
CA LEU A 85 -11.87 12.14 -4.03
C LEU A 85 -11.95 11.52 -5.43
N THR A 86 -11.77 12.36 -6.44
CA THR A 86 -11.71 11.93 -7.84
C THR A 86 -10.27 11.96 -8.30
N LEU A 87 -9.73 10.81 -8.73
CA LEU A 87 -8.42 10.80 -9.39
C LEU A 87 -8.51 11.56 -10.72
N PRO A 88 -7.50 12.37 -11.08
CA PRO A 88 -7.48 13.07 -12.36
C PRO A 88 -7.76 12.13 -13.53
N PRO A 89 -8.53 12.56 -14.56
CA PRO A 89 -8.92 11.70 -15.68
C PRO A 89 -7.74 11.17 -16.50
N ASP A 90 -6.56 11.80 -16.38
CA ASP A 90 -5.33 11.40 -17.06
C ASP A 90 -4.43 10.45 -16.25
N PHE A 91 -4.82 10.07 -15.03
CA PHE A 91 -4.07 9.10 -14.23
C PHE A 91 -3.91 7.78 -14.99
N GLY A 92 -2.67 7.42 -15.34
CA GLY A 92 -2.35 6.17 -16.02
C GLY A 92 -2.44 6.15 -17.55
N LYS A 93 -2.82 7.26 -18.20
CA LYS A 93 -2.93 7.32 -19.67
C LYS A 93 -1.60 7.05 -20.40
N THR A 94 -0.46 7.23 -19.73
CA THR A 94 0.88 7.02 -20.30
C THR A 94 1.33 5.56 -20.32
N GLY A 95 0.58 4.62 -19.72
CA GLY A 95 0.89 3.17 -19.73
C GLY A 95 2.09 2.75 -18.87
N LEU A 96 2.79 3.69 -18.22
CA LEU A 96 3.92 3.39 -17.35
C LEU A 96 3.42 3.14 -15.92
N ARG A 97 3.23 1.87 -15.58
CA ARG A 97 2.74 1.39 -14.27
C ARG A 97 3.45 1.99 -13.04
N TYR A 98 4.73 2.36 -13.16
CA TYR A 98 5.46 3.00 -12.07
C TYR A 98 5.24 4.51 -12.02
N ASP A 99 5.06 5.16 -13.17
CA ASP A 99 4.63 6.56 -13.21
C ASP A 99 3.24 6.70 -12.58
N TYR A 100 2.31 5.76 -12.82
CA TYR A 100 1.03 5.72 -12.11
C TYR A 100 1.22 5.68 -10.60
N ALA A 101 2.08 4.78 -10.12
CA ALA A 101 2.34 4.60 -8.70
C ALA A 101 2.95 5.86 -8.07
N ILE A 102 3.90 6.49 -8.76
CA ILE A 102 4.53 7.74 -8.32
C ILE A 102 3.50 8.88 -8.29
N GLN A 103 2.70 9.03 -9.34
CA GLN A 103 1.62 10.03 -9.39
C GLN A 103 0.63 9.83 -8.24
N LEU A 104 0.23 8.59 -7.94
CA LEU A 104 -0.67 8.31 -6.82
C LEU A 104 -0.06 8.72 -5.49
N ARG A 105 1.23 8.40 -5.29
CA ARG A 105 1.99 8.80 -4.10
C ARG A 105 2.05 10.32 -3.95
N LEU A 106 2.23 11.05 -5.05
CA LEU A 106 2.29 12.51 -5.08
C LEU A 106 0.91 13.17 -4.89
N PHE A 107 -0.15 12.53 -5.39
CA PHE A 107 -1.50 13.09 -5.36
C PHE A 107 -2.08 13.14 -3.94
N ASN A 108 -2.01 12.04 -3.21
CA ASN A 108 -2.55 11.99 -1.86
C ASN A 108 -1.92 10.87 -1.02
N GLU A 109 -1.22 11.26 0.04
CA GLU A 109 -0.52 10.32 0.93
C GLU A 109 -1.46 9.29 1.58
N LYS A 110 -2.66 9.71 2.00
CA LYS A 110 -3.62 8.83 2.65
C LYS A 110 -4.13 7.76 1.67
N ILE A 111 -4.55 8.16 0.47
CA ILE A 111 -4.99 7.22 -0.57
C ILE A 111 -3.86 6.24 -0.91
N TRP A 112 -2.63 6.72 -1.06
CA TRP A 112 -1.48 5.85 -1.31
C TRP A 112 -1.32 4.79 -0.22
N HIS A 113 -1.30 5.20 1.04
CA HIS A 113 -1.10 4.28 2.15
C HIS A 113 -2.25 3.30 2.35
N ASP A 114 -3.50 3.77 2.24
CA ASP A 114 -4.66 2.88 2.33
C ASP A 114 -4.68 1.90 1.15
N THR A 115 -4.33 2.35 -0.06
CA THR A 115 -4.22 1.47 -1.23
C THR A 115 -3.16 0.40 -1.01
N LEU A 116 -1.92 0.78 -0.66
CA LEU A 116 -0.86 -0.19 -0.37
C LEU A 116 -1.24 -1.16 0.73
N ARG A 117 -1.94 -0.70 1.77
CA ARG A 117 -2.41 -1.54 2.87
C ARG A 117 -3.36 -2.62 2.37
N PHE A 118 -4.35 -2.26 1.55
CA PHE A 118 -5.27 -3.24 0.96
C PHE A 118 -4.57 -4.19 -0.01
N LEU A 119 -3.71 -3.69 -0.90
CA LEU A 119 -2.93 -4.55 -1.81
C LEU A 119 -2.06 -5.57 -1.06
N LYS A 120 -1.41 -5.14 0.04
CA LYS A 120 -0.63 -6.04 0.90
C LYS A 120 -1.52 -7.06 1.60
N ALA A 121 -2.68 -6.64 2.12
CA ALA A 121 -3.63 -7.54 2.78
C ALA A 121 -4.18 -8.60 1.81
N ASP A 122 -4.53 -8.18 0.58
CA ASP A 122 -5.06 -9.05 -0.48
C ASP A 122 -4.03 -10.10 -0.95
N THR A 123 -2.74 -9.82 -0.78
CA THR A 123 -1.64 -10.75 -1.10
C THR A 123 -1.16 -11.57 0.09
N THR A 124 -1.68 -11.31 1.29
CA THR A 124 -1.24 -11.97 2.51
C THR A 124 -1.90 -13.35 2.64
N PRO A 125 -1.12 -14.44 2.82
CA PRO A 125 -1.69 -15.77 2.95
C PRO A 125 -2.54 -15.90 4.22
N ALA A 126 -3.58 -16.74 4.15
CA ALA A 126 -4.59 -16.93 5.21
C ALA A 126 -3.99 -17.22 6.60
N ARG A 127 -2.83 -17.89 6.67
CA ARG A 127 -2.10 -18.15 7.93
C ARG A 127 -1.70 -16.90 8.73
N SER A 128 -1.72 -15.73 8.09
CA SER A 128 -1.34 -14.47 8.73
C SER A 128 -2.55 -13.71 9.30
N TRP A 129 -3.76 -14.26 9.10
CA TRP A 129 -5.01 -13.65 9.51
C TRP A 129 -5.37 -14.20 10.90
N LYS A 130 -5.77 -13.33 11.83
CA LYS A 130 -6.10 -13.71 13.21
C LYS A 130 -7.58 -13.46 13.51
N PHE A 131 -8.21 -14.40 14.19
CA PHE A 131 -9.56 -14.26 14.71
C PHE A 131 -9.52 -13.53 16.07
N ILE A 132 -10.37 -12.52 16.27
CA ILE A 132 -10.50 -11.79 17.54
C ILE A 132 -11.95 -11.93 18.03
N PRO A 133 -12.18 -12.62 19.16
CA PRO A 133 -13.54 -12.93 19.63
C PRO A 133 -14.33 -11.73 20.17
N GLU A 134 -13.67 -10.61 20.48
CA GLU A 134 -14.26 -9.44 21.16
C GLU A 134 -14.46 -8.22 20.25
N ILE A 135 -14.22 -8.34 18.95
CA ILE A 135 -14.61 -7.28 18.01
C ILE A 135 -16.12 -7.37 17.84
N ASP A 136 -16.82 -6.26 18.07
CA ASP A 136 -18.23 -6.11 17.71
C ASP A 136 -18.33 -6.08 16.17
N ILE A 137 -18.35 -7.27 15.57
CA ILE A 137 -18.50 -7.45 14.14
C ILE A 137 -19.98 -7.17 13.83
N PRO A 138 -20.30 -6.27 12.88
CA PRO A 138 -21.67 -6.04 12.46
C PRO A 138 -22.35 -7.38 12.21
N ALA A 139 -23.53 -7.59 12.82
CA ALA A 139 -24.22 -8.87 12.81
C ALA A 139 -24.18 -9.49 11.40
N VAL A 140 -23.45 -10.59 11.27
CA VAL A 140 -23.25 -11.27 10.00
C VAL A 140 -24.62 -11.72 9.51
N LYS A 141 -25.01 -11.31 8.30
CA LYS A 141 -26.26 -11.77 7.71
C LYS A 141 -26.16 -13.27 7.41
N THR A 142 -26.90 -14.06 8.18
CA THR A 142 -26.94 -15.54 8.07
C THR A 142 -28.12 -16.03 7.23
N ASP A 143 -28.85 -15.14 6.55
CA ASP A 143 -29.91 -15.57 5.64
C ASP A 143 -29.33 -16.38 4.47
N ARG A 144 -30.09 -17.40 4.02
CA ARG A 144 -29.64 -18.39 3.03
C ARG A 144 -29.16 -17.75 1.73
N LYS A 145 -29.73 -16.60 1.34
CA LYS A 145 -29.35 -15.86 0.14
C LYS A 145 -28.00 -15.16 0.32
N SER A 146 -27.75 -14.57 1.49
CA SER A 146 -26.44 -14.01 1.84
C SER A 146 -25.36 -15.09 1.94
N ILE A 147 -25.67 -16.25 2.54
CA ILE A 147 -24.75 -17.40 2.64
C ILE A 147 -24.43 -17.99 1.26
N ASP A 148 -25.42 -18.23 0.41
CA ASP A 148 -25.20 -18.77 -0.95
C ASP A 148 -24.44 -17.79 -1.86
N ARG A 149 -24.63 -16.49 -1.63
CA ARG A 149 -23.84 -15.46 -2.31
C ARG A 149 -22.40 -15.46 -1.80
N LEU A 150 -22.19 -15.52 -0.49
CA LEU A 150 -20.88 -15.57 0.14
C LEU A 150 -20.09 -16.83 -0.24
N SER A 151 -20.73 -18.00 -0.28
CA SER A 151 -20.10 -19.28 -0.64
C SER A 151 -19.64 -19.34 -2.10
N ARG A 152 -20.22 -18.51 -2.97
CA ARG A 152 -19.82 -18.36 -4.39
C ARG A 152 -18.70 -17.36 -4.60
N ILE A 153 -18.44 -16.47 -3.64
CA ILE A 153 -17.52 -15.33 -3.77
C ILE A 153 -16.28 -15.51 -2.87
N ILE A 154 -16.36 -16.31 -1.81
CA ILE A 154 -15.28 -16.52 -0.84
C ILE A 154 -14.75 -17.96 -0.91
N SER A 155 -13.48 -18.09 -1.27
CA SER A 155 -12.67 -19.30 -1.08
C SER A 155 -11.91 -19.20 0.25
N ALA A 156 -12.56 -19.55 1.36
CA ALA A 156 -11.96 -20.15 2.58
C ALA A 156 -12.80 -19.86 3.83
N PHE A 157 -13.06 -20.91 4.61
CA PHE A 157 -13.38 -20.85 6.03
C PHE A 157 -12.21 -21.47 6.80
N PHE A 158 -11.77 -20.85 7.91
CA PHE A 158 -10.98 -21.58 8.90
C PHE A 158 -11.15 -20.99 10.31
N PHE A 159 -11.12 -21.89 11.29
CA PHE A 159 -11.33 -21.66 12.71
C PHE A 159 -10.08 -22.09 13.47
N GLN A 160 -9.50 -21.21 14.29
CA GLN A 160 -8.46 -21.61 15.23
C GLN A 160 -8.43 -20.71 16.47
N ARG A 161 -8.53 -21.32 17.66
CA ARG A 161 -8.33 -20.71 18.97
C ARG A 161 -6.85 -20.41 19.18
N LEU A 162 -6.48 -19.27 19.79
CA LEU A 162 -5.23 -19.12 20.57
C LEU A 162 -5.23 -17.88 21.49
N THR A 163 -4.24 -17.86 22.40
CA THR A 163 -4.15 -17.29 23.76
C THR A 163 -3.69 -15.83 23.91
N CYS A 164 -3.97 -15.28 25.11
CA CYS A 164 -3.84 -13.89 25.61
C CYS A 164 -2.39 -13.33 25.73
N GLY A 165 -2.24 -11.99 25.66
CA GLY A 165 -1.09 -11.26 26.23
C GLY A 165 -0.55 -10.04 25.47
N GLN A 166 -1.10 -9.66 24.31
CA GLN A 166 -0.56 -8.56 23.48
C GLN A 166 -1.65 -7.51 23.20
N HIS A 167 -1.34 -6.23 23.45
CA HIS A 167 -2.25 -5.12 23.14
C HIS A 167 -2.14 -4.74 21.66
N PHE A 168 -3.24 -4.92 20.95
CA PHE A 168 -3.39 -4.52 19.56
C PHE A 168 -4.42 -3.41 19.44
N GLU A 169 -4.15 -2.45 18.56
CA GLU A 169 -5.18 -1.53 18.11
C GLU A 169 -5.84 -2.11 16.85
N VAL A 170 -7.15 -2.31 16.90
CA VAL A 170 -7.93 -2.79 15.77
C VAL A 170 -8.52 -1.59 15.03
N CYS A 171 -8.08 -1.37 13.80
CA CYS A 171 -8.66 -0.34 12.93
C CYS A 171 -9.62 -0.99 11.93
N TYR A 172 -10.90 -0.61 12.00
CA TYR A 172 -11.91 -1.00 11.02
C TYR A 172 -11.85 -0.12 9.76
N ARG A 173 -11.89 -0.76 8.58
CA ARG A 173 -12.03 -0.10 7.28
C ARG A 173 -12.92 -0.92 6.35
N LEU A 174 -13.83 -0.24 5.65
CA LEU A 174 -14.64 -0.85 4.60
C LEU A 174 -13.86 -0.86 3.28
N ARG A 175 -13.72 -2.02 2.64
CA ARG A 175 -13.06 -2.17 1.34
C ARG A 175 -14.03 -2.04 0.17
N SER A 176 -15.22 -2.60 0.30
CA SER A 176 -16.36 -2.52 -0.63
C SER A 176 -17.65 -2.65 0.15
N PRO A 177 -18.82 -2.34 -0.43
CA PRO A 177 -20.09 -2.83 0.08
C PRO A 177 -20.01 -4.34 0.39
N GLY A 178 -20.14 -4.71 1.66
CA GLY A 178 -20.09 -6.09 2.15
C GLY A 178 -18.69 -6.71 2.32
N VAL A 179 -17.60 -5.96 2.11
CA VAL A 179 -16.23 -6.44 2.35
C VAL A 179 -15.55 -5.56 3.40
N HIS A 180 -15.31 -6.16 4.56
CA HIS A 180 -14.86 -5.49 5.79
C HIS A 180 -13.43 -5.95 6.14
N TYR A 181 -12.54 -5.00 6.43
CA TYR A 181 -11.19 -5.29 6.89
C TYR A 181 -11.00 -4.78 8.32
N PHE A 182 -10.36 -5.61 9.14
CA PHE A 182 -9.93 -5.26 10.48
C PHE A 182 -8.41 -5.37 10.51
N PHE A 183 -7.73 -4.22 10.56
CA PHE A 183 -6.28 -4.16 10.60
C PHE A 183 -5.81 -4.16 12.05
N MET A 184 -4.98 -5.14 12.41
CA MET A 184 -4.34 -5.20 13.72
C MET A 184 -3.01 -4.45 13.66
N ASN A 185 -2.89 -3.35 14.38
CA ASN A 185 -1.63 -2.66 14.58
C ASN A 185 -1.06 -3.02 15.95
N PHE A 186 0.21 -3.44 16.00
CA PHE A 186 0.89 -3.67 17.26
C PHE A 186 1.14 -2.32 17.91
N LYS A 187 0.51 -2.07 19.07
CA LYS A 187 0.83 -0.90 19.88
C LYS A 187 1.99 -1.32 20.78
N ALA A 188 3.21 -1.02 20.36
CA ALA A 188 4.34 -1.10 21.28
C ALA A 188 3.98 -0.22 22.48
N LEU A 189 3.95 -0.80 23.68
CA LEU A 189 3.78 -0.07 24.93
C LEU A 189 4.99 0.84 25.13
N ALA A 190 5.00 2.00 24.47
CA ALA A 190 5.78 3.14 24.92
C ALA A 190 4.96 3.82 26.02
N GLY A 191 5.30 3.55 27.29
CA GLY A 191 4.91 4.42 28.41
C GLY A 191 3.73 3.99 29.29
N ARG A 192 3.62 2.72 29.70
CA ARG A 192 2.84 2.37 30.91
C ARG A 192 3.68 1.58 31.91
N TYR A 193 4.72 2.24 32.40
CA TYR A 193 5.29 2.01 33.74
C TYR A 193 5.63 3.40 34.30
N GLU A 194 4.60 4.14 34.69
CA GLU A 194 4.72 5.20 35.69
C GLU A 194 3.78 4.82 36.83
N HIS A 195 4.31 4.03 37.76
CA HIS A 195 3.86 3.90 39.14
C HIS A 195 5.11 3.76 40.00
#